data_AF-A0A432T362-F1
#
_entry.id   AF-A0A432T362-F1
#
_cell.length_a   1.000
_cell.length_b   1.000
_cell.length_c   1.000
_cell.angle_alpha   90.00
_cell.angle_beta   90.00
_cell.angle_gamma   90.00
#
_symmetry.space_group_name_H-M   'P 1'
#
loop_
_entity.id
_entity.type
_entity.pdbx_description
1 polymer ?
#
loop_
_entity_poly.entity_id
_entity_poly.type
_entity_poly.pdbx_seq_one_letter_code
_entity_poly.pdbx_strand_id
1 'polypeptide(L)' 'MSRIGKRPVTVPSGIEVSLDGTTLVAKKGNLEKRLETYGRVGIEIDGNEVQFLRNGDDKQSAAFWGTYRALFNN' A
#
# COMPACT_ATOMS: atom_id res chain seq x y z
N MET A 1 -3.06 18.48 3.66
CA MET A 1 -3.56 17.24 4.28
C MET A 1 -3.99 16.27 3.17
N SER A 2 -3.08 15.41 2.71
CA SER A 2 -3.46 14.34 1.78
C SER A 2 -4.37 13.36 2.52
N ARG A 3 -5.68 13.44 2.28
CA ARG A 3 -6.67 12.47 2.81
C ARG A 3 -6.76 11.20 1.94
N ILE A 4 -5.99 11.15 0.86
CA ILE A 4 -6.04 10.10 -0.17
C ILE A 4 -5.56 8.75 0.36
N GLY A 5 -4.52 8.72 1.18
CA GLY A 5 -4.03 7.45 1.74
C GLY A 5 -4.99 6.82 2.76
N LYS A 6 -5.97 7.58 3.29
CA LYS A 6 -6.92 7.07 4.30
C LYS A 6 -7.94 6.13 3.68
N ARG A 7 -8.04 6.15 2.35
CA ARG A 7 -8.94 5.28 1.61
C ARG A 7 -8.25 3.94 1.43
N PRO A 8 -8.85 2.84 1.91
CA PRO A 8 -8.37 1.50 1.57
C PRO A 8 -8.35 1.34 0.05
N VAL A 9 -7.43 0.51 -0.42
CA VAL A 9 -7.37 0.10 -1.82
C VAL A 9 -8.02 -1.27 -1.93
N THR A 10 -9.18 -1.31 -2.56
CA THR A 10 -9.88 -2.56 -2.86
C THR A 10 -9.13 -3.29 -3.95
N VAL A 11 -8.70 -4.50 -3.65
CA VAL A 11 -7.96 -5.39 -4.54
C VAL A 11 -8.99 -6.23 -5.31
N PRO A 12 -9.10 -6.07 -6.64
CA PRO A 12 -10.04 -6.87 -7.42
C PRO A 12 -9.64 -8.35 -7.44
N SER A 13 -10.65 -9.22 -7.53
CA SER A 13 -10.49 -10.67 -7.57
C SER A 13 -9.52 -11.09 -8.69
N GLY A 14 -8.44 -11.80 -8.32
CA GLY A 14 -7.37 -12.19 -9.24
C GLY A 14 -6.05 -11.43 -9.06
N ILE A 15 -5.96 -10.54 -8.06
CA ILE A 15 -4.70 -9.98 -7.59
C ILE A 15 -4.37 -10.59 -6.23
N GLU A 16 -3.26 -11.31 -6.15
CA GLU A 16 -2.70 -11.79 -4.88
C GLU A 16 -1.80 -10.71 -4.29
N VAL A 17 -2.03 -10.37 -3.03
CA VAL A 17 -1.24 -9.36 -2.32
C VAL A 17 -0.64 -10.02 -1.10
N SER A 18 0.69 -10.02 -1.06
CA SER A 18 1.48 -10.54 0.05
C SER A 18 2.27 -9.42 0.70
N LEU A 19 2.39 -9.48 2.02
CA LEU A 19 3.25 -8.59 2.79
C LEU A 19 4.46 -9.36 3.28
N ASP A 20 5.65 -9.01 2.78
CA ASP A 20 6.92 -9.59 3.19
C ASP A 20 7.69 -8.56 4.05
N GLY A 21 7.36 -8.52 5.34
CA GLY A 21 7.91 -7.54 6.29
C GLY A 21 7.52 -6.09 5.93
N THR A 22 8.40 -5.41 5.20
CA THR A 22 8.20 -4.03 4.70
C THR A 22 7.98 -3.94 3.20
N THR A 23 7.96 -5.09 2.51
CA THR A 23 7.83 -5.14 1.05
C THR A 23 6.48 -5.72 0.69
N LEU A 24 5.71 -4.96 -0.08
CA LEU A 24 4.38 -5.34 -0.50
C LEU A 24 4.45 -5.90 -1.91
N VAL A 25 4.06 -7.16 -2.08
CA VAL A 25 4.13 -7.89 -3.35
C VAL A 25 2.73 -8.07 -3.87
N ALA A 26 2.43 -7.45 -5.01
CA ALA A 26 1.16 -7.59 -5.71
C ALA A 26 1.37 -8.38 -6.99
N LYS A 27 0.71 -9.53 -7.11
CA LYS A 27 0.72 -10.39 -8.31
C LYS A 27 -0.64 -10.36 -8.98
N LYS A 28 -0.66 -10.01 -10.26
CA LYS A 28 -1.85 -10.09 -11.12
C LYS A 28 -1.51 -10.91 -12.35
N GLY A 29 -1.77 -12.21 -12.30
CA GLY A 29 -1.40 -13.15 -13.37
C GLY A 29 0.11 -13.13 -13.63
N ASN A 30 0.51 -12.66 -14.81
CA ASN A 30 1.92 -12.61 -15.24
C ASN A 30 2.66 -11.33 -14.84
N LEU A 31 1.97 -10.36 -14.21
CA LEU A 31 2.59 -9.15 -13.68
C LEU A 31 2.82 -9.28 -12.18
N GLU A 32 4.07 -9.11 -11.76
CA GLU A 32 4.48 -8.96 -10.37
C GLU A 32 4.96 -7.53 -10.14
N LYS A 33 4.36 -6.83 -9.17
CA LYS A 33 4.87 -5.54 -8.67
C LYS A 33 5.32 -5.72 -7.24
N ARG A 34 6.53 -5.25 -6.95
CA ARG A 34 7.08 -5.17 -5.59
C ARG A 34 7.18 -3.72 -5.19
N LEU A 35 6.61 -3.39 -4.04
CA LEU A 35 6.58 -2.05 -3.48
C LEU A 35 7.28 -2.07 -2.14
N GLU A 36 8.52 -1.57 -2.11
CA GLU A 36 9.31 -1.50 -0.89
C GLU A 36 8.95 -0.23 -0.12
N THR A 37 8.28 -0.38 1.02
CA THR A 37 7.84 0.76 1.83
C THR A 37 8.86 1.15 2.89
N TYR A 38 9.96 0.40 3.03
CA TYR A 38 11.05 0.63 4.00
C TYR A 38 10.56 0.85 5.44
N GLY A 39 9.37 0.33 5.80
CA GLY A 39 8.76 0.56 7.11
C GLY A 39 8.38 2.03 7.37
N ARG A 40 8.34 2.87 6.33
CA ARG A 40 7.93 4.28 6.44
C ARG A 40 6.42 4.44 6.61
N VAL A 41 5.67 3.44 6.17
CA VAL A 41 4.21 3.36 6.28
C VAL A 41 3.82 1.97 6.77
N GLY A 42 2.84 1.90 7.66
CA GLY A 42 2.20 0.65 8.04
C GLY A 42 1.28 0.17 6.93
N ILE A 43 1.11 -1.13 6.80
CA ILE A 43 0.16 -1.74 5.87
C ILE A 43 -0.66 -2.74 6.67
N GLU A 44 -1.97 -2.64 6.55
CA GLU A 44 -2.93 -3.64 6.97
C GLU A 44 -3.61 -4.23 5.74
N ILE A 45 -3.75 -5.55 5.71
CA ILE A 45 -4.45 -6.27 4.64
C ILE A 45 -5.68 -6.91 5.27
N ASP A 46 -6.86 -6.44 4.90
CA ASP A 46 -8.16 -6.92 5.37
C ASP A 46 -8.85 -7.68 4.23
N GLY A 47 -8.51 -8.97 4.10
CA GLY A 47 -9.04 -9.86 3.05
C GLY A 47 -8.72 -9.35 1.64
N ASN A 48 -9.67 -8.63 1.04
CA ASN A 48 -9.57 -8.03 -0.29
C ASN A 48 -9.26 -6.53 -0.28
N GLU A 49 -9.01 -5.92 0.88
CA GLU A 49 -8.71 -4.50 0.98
C GLU A 49 -7.33 -4.29 1.60
N VAL A 50 -6.55 -3.39 1.01
CA VAL A 50 -5.23 -3.01 1.54
C VAL A 50 -5.32 -1.60 2.07
N GLN A 51 -5.13 -1.46 3.37
CA GLN A 51 -5.11 -0.20 4.06
C GLN A 51 -3.68 0.21 4.37
N PHE A 52 -3.31 1.43 3.96
CA PHE A 52 -2.03 2.00 4.32
C PHE A 52 -2.21 2.88 5.56
N LEU A 53 -1.28 2.82 6.50
CA LEU A 53 -1.22 3.62 7.72
C LEU A 53 0.03 4.48 7.71
N ARG A 54 -0.07 5.68 8.25
CA ARG A 54 1.07 6.56 8.46
C ARG A 54 1.75 6.20 9.78
N ASN A 55 3.07 6.03 9.77
CA ASN A 55 3.85 5.77 10.99
C ASN A 55 4.20 7.06 11.77
N GLY A 56 3.91 8.24 11.22
CA GLY A 56 4.15 9.52 11.89
C GLY A 56 3.31 10.65 11.30
N ASP A 57 3.30 11.80 11.97
CA ASP A 57 2.57 13.01 11.55
C ASP A 57 3.42 13.94 10.65
N ASP A 58 4.65 13.55 10.33
CA ASP A 58 5.53 14.28 9.42
C ASP A 58 4.93 14.45 8.02
N LYS A 59 5.16 15.62 7.42
CA LYS A 59 4.76 15.91 6.04
C LYS A 59 5.31 14.89 5.04
N GLN A 60 6.51 14.37 5.30
CA GLN A 60 7.12 13.33 4.47
C GLN A 60 6.34 12.01 4.58
N SER A 61 6.00 11.57 5.78
CA SER A 61 5.19 10.37 6.01
C SER A 61 3.83 10.47 5.31
N ALA A 62 3.19 11.63 5.36
CA ALA A 62 1.93 11.87 4.63
C ALA A 62 2.09 11.85 3.10
N ALA A 63 3.23 12.32 2.57
CA ALA A 63 3.53 12.27 1.14
C ALA A 63 3.81 10.84 0.68
N PHE A 64 4.68 10.12 1.38
CA PHE A 64 4.99 8.72 1.11
C PHE A 64 3.74 7.84 1.16
N TRP A 65 2.90 8.03 2.18
CA TRP A 65 1.64 7.33 2.32
C TRP A 65 0.70 7.50 1.12
N GLY A 66 0.54 8.71 0.61
CA GLY A 66 -0.23 8.96 -0.61
C GLY A 66 0.40 8.33 -1.84
N THR A 67 1.72 8.43 -1.98
CA THR A 67 2.48 7.90 -3.12
C THR A 67 2.42 6.37 -3.18
N TYR A 68 2.64 5.68 -2.05
CA TYR A 68 2.58 4.22 -1.99
C TYR A 68 1.18 3.69 -2.32
N ARG A 69 0.14 4.33 -1.78
CA ARG A 69 -1.24 4.02 -2.13
C ARG A 69 -1.52 4.23 -3.62
N ALA A 70 -1.02 5.31 -4.21
CA ALA A 70 -1.19 5.60 -5.63
C ALA A 70 -0.43 4.59 -6.52
N LEU A 71 0.79 4.24 -6.15
CA LEU A 71 1.61 3.22 -6.84
C LEU A 71 0.98 1.84 -6.78
N PHE A 72 0.36 1.49 -5.66
CA PHE A 72 -0.35 0.23 -5.48
C PHE A 72 -1.68 0.19 -6.25
N ASN A 73 -2.38 1.33 -6.36
CA ASN A 73 -3.63 1.47 -7.11
C ASN A 73 -3.42 1.70 -8.62
N ASN A 74 -2.19 1.66 -9.14
CA ASN A 74 -1.87 1.87 -10.56
C ASN A 74 -1.57 0.53 -11.25
#